data_AF-A0A7C4WLF5-F1
#
_entry.id   AF-A0A7C4WLF5-F1
#
_cell.length_a   1.000
_cell.length_b   1.000
_cell.length_c   1.000
_cell.angle_alpha   90.00
_cell.angle_beta   90.00
_cell.angle_gamma   90.00
#
_symmetry.space_group_name_H-M   'P 1'
#
loop_
_entity.id
_entity.type
_entity.pdbx_description
1 polymer ?
#
loop_
_entity_poly.entity_id
_entity_poly.type
_entity_poly.pdbx_seq_one_letter_code
_entity_poly.pdbx_strand_id
1 'polypeptide(L)'
;MGGNGENRSSKALSRRDFIKCSGLLGGALLASQMEWATDLMRRAEAGLLTPEEEYELIKAENILHTVCLQCNTGCGIKVKLFRKNGQAVALKIDGNPYSPFVSLPHTSYRVSPFDVSPVDMGICPKGQAGIQTAYDPYRVTKVLKRAGRRGENRWMTISFDQAIDEIVNGGRLFSHVPGEENRVITGLKEIYALRDPKIAKEMADGVKRIAASKDKKKAVEEFKTKHAANLHSLIDPDHPDLGPKNNQLVYMWGRKKGGRGDFAARFFGDYFGTVNTHGHTTVCQGSLYFTCKAMSEQYVGNKFTGGAKFYWQGDFENAEYILSVGSNLFDANYGPSNRNLRLVPRLAEGKVKLTVVDPRFNKAAAKATRYLPIRPGTDGAFFAAIIRWIIDHQKYDGKYLACANKAAAKVAHEPTWSNACLLVKIGKDGMPGKFLRAHEIGLAPVEKRKDPAGVEYDFEYLVVMKEGKPIAVDPNDEKTPVVGDLLISTEIQGIQVKTALQIVY
;
A
#
# COMPACT_ATOMS: atom_id res chain seq x y z
N MET A 1 -33.03 -23.07 -65.84
CA MET A 1 -33.76 -23.91 -64.88
C MET A 1 -33.13 -23.69 -63.52
N GLY A 2 -33.95 -23.31 -62.53
CA GLY A 2 -33.50 -22.82 -61.23
C GLY A 2 -32.89 -23.91 -60.35
N GLY A 3 -31.96 -23.48 -59.48
CA GLY A 3 -31.42 -24.26 -58.38
C GLY A 3 -31.13 -23.32 -57.21
N ASN A 4 -31.93 -23.44 -56.15
CA ASN A 4 -31.91 -22.60 -54.96
C ASN A 4 -30.59 -22.75 -54.17
N GLY A 5 -29.84 -21.65 -54.03
CA GLY A 5 -28.82 -21.51 -53.00
C GLY A 5 -29.46 -20.97 -51.72
N GLU A 6 -29.60 -21.82 -50.70
CA GLU A 6 -29.96 -21.37 -49.35
C GLU A 6 -28.83 -20.54 -48.75
N ASN A 7 -29.02 -19.23 -48.75
CA ASN A 7 -28.17 -18.27 -48.08
C ASN A 7 -28.41 -18.39 -46.55
N ARG A 8 -27.51 -19.07 -45.81
CA ARG A 8 -27.51 -19.07 -44.34
C ARG A 8 -27.12 -17.67 -43.85
N SER A 9 -28.11 -16.78 -43.77
CA SER A 9 -28.03 -15.52 -43.03
C SER A 9 -27.71 -15.82 -41.56
N SER A 10 -26.51 -15.47 -41.12
CA SER A 10 -26.19 -15.36 -39.71
C SER A 10 -27.08 -14.25 -39.14
N LYS A 11 -28.19 -14.62 -38.49
CA LYS A 11 -29.04 -13.67 -37.76
C LYS A 11 -28.19 -13.00 -36.69
N ALA A 12 -27.81 -11.76 -36.94
CA ALA A 12 -27.27 -10.88 -35.92
C ALA A 12 -28.30 -10.79 -34.79
N LEU A 13 -27.88 -11.09 -33.56
CA LEU A 13 -28.72 -10.95 -32.37
C LEU A 13 -29.28 -9.54 -32.31
N SER A 14 -30.61 -9.38 -32.30
CA SER A 14 -31.22 -8.08 -32.12
C SER A 14 -30.92 -7.55 -30.71
N ARG A 15 -30.98 -6.23 -30.49
CA ARG A 15 -30.86 -5.64 -29.13
C ARG A 15 -31.85 -6.26 -28.14
N ARG A 16 -33.02 -6.70 -28.63
CA ARG A 16 -34.07 -7.35 -27.85
C ARG A 16 -33.71 -8.80 -27.50
N ASP A 17 -33.07 -9.52 -28.43
CA ASP A 17 -32.57 -10.87 -28.19
C ASP A 17 -31.33 -10.86 -27.28
N PHE A 18 -30.48 -9.82 -27.39
CA PHE A 18 -29.37 -9.58 -26.47
C PHE A 18 -29.88 -9.35 -25.03
N ILE A 19 -30.92 -8.51 -24.85
CA ILE A 19 -31.56 -8.27 -23.54
C ILE A 19 -32.18 -9.56 -22.98
N LYS A 20 -32.81 -10.39 -23.82
CA LYS A 20 -33.35 -11.70 -23.41
C LYS A 20 -32.25 -12.71 -23.05
N CYS A 21 -31.15 -12.78 -23.80
CA CYS A 21 -30.01 -13.63 -23.48
C CYS A 21 -29.24 -13.17 -22.23
N SER A 22 -29.24 -11.87 -21.92
CA SER A 22 -28.74 -11.33 -20.64
C SER A 22 -29.65 -11.61 -19.44
N GLY A 23 -30.82 -12.22 -19.64
CA GLY A 23 -31.79 -12.66 -18.61
C GLY A 23 -31.24 -13.64 -17.55
N LEU A 24 -29.99 -14.07 -17.68
CA LEU A 24 -29.33 -15.04 -16.81
C LEU A 24 -28.34 -14.40 -15.81
N LEU A 25 -28.23 -13.07 -15.68
CA LEU A 25 -27.16 -12.40 -14.91
C LEU A 25 -27.71 -11.62 -13.69
N GLY A 26 -27.50 -12.14 -12.47
CA GLY A 26 -28.08 -11.64 -11.22
C GLY A 26 -27.65 -10.22 -10.78
N GLY A 27 -28.47 -9.56 -9.97
CA GLY A 27 -28.21 -8.24 -9.39
C GLY A 27 -28.59 -7.06 -10.30
N ALA A 28 -27.98 -6.95 -11.49
CA ALA A 28 -28.40 -5.99 -12.51
C ALA A 28 -29.80 -6.33 -13.07
N LEU A 29 -30.20 -7.61 -13.04
CA LEU A 29 -31.53 -8.08 -13.45
C LEU A 29 -32.67 -7.48 -12.61
N LEU A 30 -32.53 -7.34 -11.30
CA LEU A 30 -33.64 -6.83 -10.47
C LEU A 30 -33.99 -5.40 -10.86
N ALA A 31 -32.99 -4.51 -10.99
CA ALA A 31 -33.23 -3.15 -11.45
C ALA A 31 -33.64 -3.08 -12.92
N SER A 32 -33.08 -3.91 -13.81
CA SER A 32 -33.43 -3.94 -15.24
C SER A 32 -34.75 -4.64 -15.60
N GLN A 33 -35.27 -5.49 -14.71
CA GLN A 33 -36.61 -6.09 -14.78
C GLN A 33 -37.67 -5.18 -14.15
N MET A 34 -37.25 -4.15 -13.44
CA MET A 34 -38.12 -3.08 -12.94
C MET A 34 -38.09 -1.93 -13.96
N GLU A 35 -39.07 -1.88 -14.85
CA GLU A 35 -39.22 -0.75 -15.78
C GLU A 35 -39.20 0.60 -15.05
N TRP A 36 -39.83 0.65 -13.87
CA TRP A 36 -39.81 1.83 -13.02
C TRP A 36 -38.41 2.23 -12.54
N ALA A 37 -37.53 1.26 -12.23
CA ALA A 37 -36.20 1.54 -11.71
C ALA A 37 -35.23 1.96 -12.80
N THR A 38 -35.31 1.33 -13.98
CA THR A 38 -34.52 1.76 -15.16
C THR A 38 -34.91 3.15 -15.63
N ASP A 39 -36.20 3.43 -15.69
CA ASP A 39 -36.70 4.77 -16.00
C ASP A 39 -36.21 5.80 -14.96
N LEU A 40 -36.35 5.48 -13.68
CA LEU A 40 -35.92 6.34 -12.58
C LEU A 40 -34.41 6.60 -12.59
N MET A 41 -33.57 5.59 -12.83
CA MET A 41 -32.12 5.76 -12.97
C MET A 41 -31.77 6.66 -14.15
N ARG A 42 -32.40 6.45 -15.31
CA ARG A 42 -32.19 7.29 -16.50
C ARG A 42 -32.61 8.74 -16.25
N ARG A 43 -33.75 8.96 -15.59
CA ARG A 43 -34.20 10.31 -15.22
C ARG A 43 -33.27 10.94 -14.18
N ALA A 44 -32.80 10.18 -13.19
CA ALA A 44 -31.82 10.65 -12.21
C ALA A 44 -30.50 11.09 -12.87
N GLU A 45 -29.96 10.31 -13.81
CA GLU A 45 -28.76 10.66 -14.56
C GLU A 45 -28.97 11.92 -15.43
N ALA A 46 -30.18 12.12 -15.93
CA ALA A 46 -30.56 13.30 -16.72
C ALA A 46 -30.94 14.53 -15.87
N GLY A 47 -30.97 14.43 -14.54
CA GLY A 47 -31.43 15.51 -13.66
C GLY A 47 -32.94 15.81 -13.77
N LEU A 48 -33.75 14.78 -14.03
CA LEU A 48 -35.20 14.86 -14.27
C LEU A 48 -36.00 14.13 -13.17
N LEU A 49 -35.52 14.17 -11.93
CA LEU A 49 -36.30 13.70 -10.79
C LEU A 49 -37.38 14.73 -10.44
N THR A 50 -38.54 14.24 -10.00
CA THR A 50 -39.59 15.07 -9.44
C THR A 50 -39.20 15.56 -8.04
N PRO A 51 -39.75 16.69 -7.54
CA PRO A 51 -39.50 17.15 -6.17
C PRO A 51 -39.80 16.09 -5.11
N GLU A 52 -40.84 15.29 -5.30
CA GLU A 52 -41.20 14.19 -4.40
C GLU A 52 -40.12 13.09 -4.43
N GLU A 53 -39.60 12.75 -5.61
CA GLU A 53 -38.52 11.77 -5.73
C GLU A 53 -37.22 12.26 -5.11
N GLU A 54 -36.89 13.54 -5.28
CA GLU A 54 -35.73 14.16 -4.61
C GLU A 54 -35.90 14.19 -3.09
N TYR A 55 -37.12 14.48 -2.62
CA TYR A 55 -37.45 14.44 -1.19
C TYR A 55 -37.24 13.05 -0.60
N GLU A 56 -37.66 11.98 -1.29
CA GLU A 56 -37.40 10.61 -0.84
C GLU A 56 -35.89 10.32 -0.71
N LEU A 57 -35.05 10.86 -1.59
CA LEU A 57 -33.60 10.61 -1.57
C LEU A 57 -32.86 11.30 -0.41
N ILE A 58 -33.43 12.33 0.20
CA ILE A 58 -32.82 13.04 1.33
C ILE A 58 -33.30 12.54 2.69
N LYS A 59 -34.28 11.63 2.74
CA LYS A 59 -34.74 11.01 4.00
C LYS A 59 -33.66 10.11 4.59
N ALA A 60 -33.46 10.18 5.90
CA ALA A 60 -32.38 9.44 6.56
C ALA A 60 -32.53 7.92 6.44
N GLU A 61 -33.76 7.38 6.44
CA GLU A 61 -34.07 5.96 6.23
C GLU A 61 -33.68 5.43 4.83
N ASN A 62 -33.49 6.34 3.89
CA ASN A 62 -33.10 6.07 2.52
C ASN A 62 -31.60 6.29 2.29
N ILE A 63 -30.82 6.53 3.34
CA ILE A 63 -29.38 6.75 3.25
C ILE A 63 -28.59 5.60 3.88
N LEU A 64 -27.69 5.01 3.09
CA LEU A 64 -26.68 4.08 3.59
C LEU A 64 -25.31 4.77 3.69
N HIS A 65 -24.78 4.88 4.90
CA HIS A 65 -23.41 5.33 5.11
C HIS A 65 -22.42 4.18 4.90
N THR A 66 -21.45 4.38 4.03
CA THR A 66 -20.43 3.37 3.72
C THR A 66 -19.13 4.01 3.26
N VAL A 67 -18.22 3.22 2.71
CA VAL A 67 -16.87 3.64 2.31
C VAL A 67 -16.68 3.44 0.82
N CYS A 68 -16.19 4.48 0.13
CA CYS A 68 -15.88 4.42 -1.29
C CYS A 68 -14.70 3.48 -1.57
N LEU A 69 -14.93 2.48 -2.42
CA LEU A 69 -13.92 1.50 -2.83
C LEU A 69 -13.40 1.69 -4.26
N GLN A 70 -13.59 2.86 -4.85
CA GLN A 70 -13.19 3.16 -6.23
C GLN A 70 -11.70 3.58 -6.34
N CYS A 71 -11.05 3.99 -5.25
CA CYS A 71 -9.59 4.22 -5.16
C CYS A 71 -9.06 3.97 -3.74
N ASN A 72 -7.75 3.99 -3.51
CA ASN A 72 -7.16 3.51 -2.26
C ASN A 72 -7.44 4.34 -1.00
N THR A 73 -8.11 5.49 -1.11
CA THR A 73 -8.37 6.41 0.01
C THR A 73 -9.36 5.88 1.03
N GLY A 74 -10.48 5.30 0.59
CA GLY A 74 -11.57 4.95 1.49
C GLY A 74 -12.33 6.17 2.04
N CYS A 75 -12.65 7.15 1.18
CA CYS A 75 -13.51 8.27 1.55
C CYS A 75 -14.87 7.77 2.06
N GLY A 76 -15.39 8.38 3.13
CA GLY A 76 -16.75 8.13 3.57
C GLY A 76 -17.75 8.65 2.55
N ILE A 77 -18.73 7.83 2.22
CA ILE A 77 -19.80 8.17 1.29
C ILE A 77 -21.15 7.86 1.92
N LYS A 78 -22.18 8.50 1.39
CA LYS A 78 -23.57 8.17 1.64
C LYS A 78 -24.23 7.78 0.32
N VAL A 79 -24.91 6.65 0.31
CA VAL A 79 -25.62 6.12 -0.85
C VAL A 79 -27.10 6.40 -0.64
N LYS A 80 -27.69 7.18 -1.55
CA LYS A 80 -29.11 7.52 -1.52
C LYS A 80 -29.90 6.45 -2.27
N LEU A 81 -30.80 5.80 -1.56
CA LEU A 81 -31.65 4.72 -2.04
C LEU A 81 -33.04 5.27 -2.35
N PHE A 82 -33.60 4.87 -3.48
CA PHE A 82 -35.01 5.04 -3.73
C PHE A 82 -35.74 3.74 -3.44
N ARG A 83 -36.81 3.81 -2.65
CA ARG A 83 -37.61 2.65 -2.25
C ARG A 83 -38.98 2.70 -2.90
N LYS A 84 -39.37 1.60 -3.55
CA LYS A 84 -40.70 1.42 -4.13
C LYS A 84 -41.08 -0.05 -4.08
N ASN A 85 -42.31 -0.37 -3.68
CA ASN A 85 -42.84 -1.74 -3.66
C ASN A 85 -41.96 -2.75 -2.90
N GLY A 86 -41.40 -2.37 -1.75
CA GLY A 86 -40.51 -3.22 -0.95
C GLY A 86 -39.10 -3.43 -1.55
N GLN A 87 -38.79 -2.79 -2.67
CA GLN A 87 -37.50 -2.86 -3.35
C GLN A 87 -36.73 -1.55 -3.17
N ALA A 88 -35.40 -1.61 -3.21
CA ALA A 88 -34.53 -0.44 -3.07
C ALA A 88 -33.49 -0.40 -4.19
N VAL A 89 -33.29 0.77 -4.78
CA VAL A 89 -32.27 1.01 -5.80
C VAL A 89 -31.39 2.19 -5.41
N ALA A 90 -30.08 2.05 -5.56
CA ALA A 90 -29.14 3.15 -5.34
C ALA A 90 -29.19 4.09 -6.54
N LEU A 91 -29.54 5.36 -6.31
CA LEU A 91 -29.62 6.37 -7.38
C LEU A 91 -28.47 7.37 -7.33
N LYS A 92 -27.93 7.63 -6.15
CA LYS A 92 -26.89 8.64 -5.98
C LYS A 92 -25.88 8.27 -4.90
N ILE A 93 -24.63 8.66 -5.12
CA ILE A 93 -23.58 8.63 -4.11
C ILE A 93 -23.18 10.08 -3.84
N ASP A 94 -23.07 10.46 -2.57
CA ASP A 94 -22.49 11.74 -2.18
C ASP A 94 -21.45 11.53 -1.07
N GLY A 95 -20.65 12.55 -0.78
CA GLY A 95 -19.74 12.54 0.34
C GLY A 95 -20.52 12.52 1.66
N ASN A 96 -20.01 11.75 2.62
CA ASN A 96 -20.58 11.66 3.95
C ASN A 96 -20.12 12.87 4.81
N PRO A 97 -21.03 13.71 5.34
CA PRO A 97 -20.69 14.86 6.19
C PRO A 97 -19.97 14.48 7.49
N TYR A 98 -20.18 13.26 8.01
CA TYR A 98 -19.45 12.76 9.17
C TYR A 98 -17.98 12.41 8.87
N SER A 99 -17.60 12.27 7.60
CA SER A 99 -16.28 11.76 7.24
C SER A 99 -15.26 12.88 7.08
N PRO A 100 -14.15 12.89 7.85
CA PRO A 100 -13.12 13.92 7.75
C PRO A 100 -12.34 13.89 6.43
N PHE A 101 -12.52 12.83 5.63
CA PHE A 101 -11.92 12.67 4.30
C PHE A 101 -12.63 13.46 3.21
N VAL A 102 -13.86 13.92 3.47
CA VAL A 102 -14.69 14.65 2.50
C VAL A 102 -15.40 15.86 3.12
N SER A 103 -15.22 16.10 4.43
CA SER A 103 -15.77 17.24 5.14
C SER A 103 -14.74 17.86 6.07
N LEU A 104 -14.62 19.19 6.05
CA LEU A 104 -13.75 19.96 6.94
C LEU A 104 -14.39 21.34 7.25
N PRO A 105 -14.84 21.60 8.49
CA PRO A 105 -14.97 20.62 9.58
C PRO A 105 -15.96 19.49 9.19
N HIS A 106 -15.83 18.34 9.84
CA HIS A 106 -16.78 17.24 9.67
C HIS A 106 -17.85 17.29 10.76
N THR A 107 -19.04 16.82 10.44
CA THR A 107 -20.13 16.71 11.40
C THR A 107 -19.76 15.70 12.49
N SER A 108 -20.02 16.05 13.75
CA SER A 108 -19.84 15.14 14.88
C SER A 108 -20.71 13.89 14.72
N TYR A 109 -20.16 12.71 14.97
CA TYR A 109 -20.91 11.44 14.99
C TYR A 109 -22.04 11.39 16.04
N ARG A 110 -22.11 12.38 16.95
CA ARG A 110 -23.20 12.52 17.91
C ARG A 110 -24.46 13.17 17.33
N VAL A 111 -24.35 13.85 16.18
CA VAL A 111 -25.51 14.48 15.51
C VAL A 111 -26.34 13.39 14.84
N SER A 112 -27.67 13.44 15.01
CA SER A 112 -28.58 12.44 14.45
C SER A 112 -28.49 12.40 12.91
N PRO A 113 -28.52 11.21 12.29
CA PRO A 113 -28.63 11.09 10.84
C PRO A 113 -29.86 11.81 10.26
N PHE A 114 -30.94 11.96 11.04
CA PHE A 114 -32.16 12.67 10.65
C PHE A 114 -31.95 14.18 10.51
N ASP A 115 -30.98 14.75 11.23
CA ASP A 115 -30.69 16.19 11.18
C ASP A 115 -29.70 16.55 10.07
N VAL A 116 -28.86 15.59 9.65
CA VAL A 116 -27.79 15.83 8.67
C VAL A 116 -28.07 15.23 7.29
N SER A 117 -29.13 14.41 7.16
CA SER A 117 -29.44 13.71 5.91
C SER A 117 -29.48 14.61 4.66
N PRO A 118 -29.96 15.88 4.73
CA PRO A 118 -29.97 16.78 3.57
C PRO A 118 -28.59 17.34 3.19
N VAL A 119 -27.57 17.22 4.05
CA VAL A 119 -26.23 17.80 3.82
C VAL A 119 -25.37 16.85 2.98
N ASP A 120 -25.06 17.24 1.75
CA ASP A 120 -24.20 16.51 0.82
C ASP A 120 -22.78 17.07 0.80
N MET A 121 -21.77 16.19 0.89
CA MET A 121 -20.37 16.59 0.70
C MET A 121 -19.82 16.19 -0.66
N GLY A 122 -18.79 16.89 -1.12
CA GLY A 122 -18.13 16.60 -2.38
C GLY A 122 -17.35 15.27 -2.35
N ILE A 123 -17.51 14.46 -3.38
CA ILE A 123 -16.68 13.27 -3.65
C ILE A 123 -16.17 13.32 -5.09
N CYS A 124 -15.01 12.71 -5.35
CA CYS A 124 -14.43 12.72 -6.71
C CYS A 124 -15.30 11.95 -7.73
N PRO A 125 -15.11 12.18 -9.05
CA PRO A 125 -15.90 11.53 -10.10
C PRO A 125 -15.90 10.00 -10.04
N LYS A 126 -14.78 9.39 -9.63
CA LYS A 126 -14.70 7.93 -9.43
C LYS A 126 -15.67 7.45 -8.35
N GLY A 127 -15.81 8.22 -7.26
CA GLY A 127 -16.72 7.90 -6.16
C GLY A 127 -18.17 8.02 -6.58
N GLN A 128 -18.54 9.10 -7.27
CA GLN A 128 -19.86 9.30 -7.87
C GLN A 128 -20.22 8.15 -8.83
N ALA A 129 -19.30 7.79 -9.73
CA ALA A 129 -19.50 6.72 -10.70
C ALA A 129 -19.53 5.30 -10.08
N GLY A 130 -19.33 5.17 -8.76
CA GLY A 130 -19.28 3.86 -8.11
C GLY A 130 -20.58 3.05 -8.21
N ILE A 131 -21.72 3.72 -8.47
CA ILE A 131 -23.01 3.09 -8.79
C ILE A 131 -22.91 2.20 -10.03
N GLN A 132 -22.12 2.59 -11.04
CA GLN A 132 -21.98 1.80 -12.27
C GLN A 132 -21.43 0.40 -11.96
N THR A 133 -20.50 0.25 -11.01
CA THR A 133 -19.99 -1.07 -10.61
C THR A 133 -21.10 -2.01 -10.12
N ALA A 134 -22.18 -1.48 -9.54
CA ALA A 134 -23.29 -2.29 -9.05
C ALA A 134 -24.24 -2.74 -10.19
N TYR A 135 -24.46 -1.88 -11.18
CA TYR A 135 -25.48 -2.06 -12.23
C TYR A 135 -24.92 -2.30 -13.63
N ASP A 136 -23.61 -2.36 -13.81
CA ASP A 136 -22.96 -2.60 -15.10
C ASP A 136 -23.49 -3.90 -15.74
N PRO A 137 -23.99 -3.87 -16.99
CA PRO A 137 -24.50 -5.05 -17.67
C PRO A 137 -23.42 -6.13 -17.91
N TYR A 138 -22.14 -5.77 -17.88
CA TYR A 138 -21.00 -6.69 -17.99
C TYR A 138 -20.51 -7.20 -16.64
N ARG A 139 -21.18 -6.85 -15.53
CA ARG A 139 -20.81 -7.36 -14.20
C ARG A 139 -20.90 -8.89 -14.18
N VAL A 140 -19.84 -9.53 -13.70
CA VAL A 140 -19.82 -10.99 -13.51
C VAL A 140 -20.63 -11.37 -12.28
N THR A 141 -21.72 -12.11 -12.49
CA THR A 141 -22.71 -12.45 -11.45
C THR A 141 -22.90 -13.95 -11.28
N LYS A 142 -22.20 -14.74 -12.09
CA LYS A 142 -22.21 -16.20 -12.12
C LYS A 142 -20.78 -16.69 -12.20
N VAL A 143 -20.56 -17.94 -11.81
CA VAL A 143 -19.26 -18.57 -11.99
C VAL A 143 -19.08 -18.95 -13.45
N LEU A 144 -17.98 -18.49 -14.04
CA LEU A 144 -17.63 -18.74 -15.43
C LEU A 144 -16.43 -19.70 -15.49
N LYS A 145 -16.62 -20.80 -16.22
CA LYS A 145 -15.57 -21.75 -16.57
C LYS A 145 -15.23 -21.62 -18.05
N ARG A 146 -13.96 -21.81 -18.40
CA ARG A 146 -13.51 -21.73 -19.80
C ARG A 146 -14.10 -22.88 -20.63
N ALA A 147 -14.63 -22.54 -21.79
CA ALA A 147 -15.20 -23.48 -22.76
C ALA A 147 -14.35 -23.65 -24.04
N GLY A 148 -13.24 -22.92 -24.15
CA GLY A 148 -12.27 -23.00 -25.26
C GLY A 148 -10.83 -22.86 -24.78
N ARG A 149 -9.88 -22.59 -25.68
CA ARG A 149 -8.48 -22.34 -25.31
C ARG A 149 -8.35 -20.99 -24.60
N ARG A 150 -7.29 -20.82 -23.81
CA ARG A 150 -6.99 -19.53 -23.16
C ARG A 150 -6.81 -18.46 -24.25
N GLY A 151 -7.49 -17.32 -24.09
CA GLY A 151 -7.48 -16.21 -25.06
C GLY A 151 -8.65 -16.23 -26.07
N GLU A 152 -9.40 -17.32 -26.20
CA GLU A 152 -10.52 -17.41 -27.16
C GLU A 152 -11.81 -16.72 -26.69
N ASN A 153 -11.84 -16.26 -25.43
CA ASN A 153 -13.01 -15.63 -24.80
C ASN A 153 -14.29 -16.50 -24.86
N ARG A 154 -14.14 -17.82 -24.72
CA ARG A 154 -15.26 -18.78 -24.67
C ARG A 154 -15.50 -19.24 -23.25
N TRP A 155 -16.73 -19.08 -22.77
CA TRP A 155 -17.12 -19.34 -21.38
C TRP A 155 -18.41 -20.15 -21.30
N MET A 156 -18.51 -20.99 -20.28
CA MET A 156 -19.72 -21.67 -19.85
C MET A 156 -20.00 -21.34 -18.39
N THR A 157 -21.27 -21.40 -17.98
CA THR A 157 -21.64 -21.25 -16.57
C THR A 157 -21.56 -22.60 -15.86
N ILE A 158 -21.05 -22.59 -14.63
CA ILE A 158 -21.09 -23.74 -13.71
C ILE A 158 -21.67 -23.33 -12.35
N SER A 159 -22.06 -24.30 -11.52
CA SER A 159 -22.47 -24.01 -10.15
C SER A 159 -21.29 -23.56 -9.30
N PHE A 160 -21.58 -22.87 -8.18
CA PHE A 160 -20.54 -22.47 -7.24
C PHE A 160 -19.88 -23.70 -6.59
N ASP A 161 -20.67 -24.72 -6.24
CA ASP A 161 -20.17 -25.96 -5.64
C ASP A 161 -19.23 -26.72 -6.58
N GLN A 162 -19.58 -26.82 -7.87
CA GLN A 162 -18.70 -27.41 -8.88
C GLN A 162 -17.39 -26.63 -8.97
N ALA A 163 -17.44 -25.31 -8.94
CA ALA A 163 -16.23 -24.49 -9.02
C ALA A 163 -15.28 -24.72 -7.82
N ILE A 164 -15.84 -24.82 -6.61
CA ILE A 164 -15.06 -25.12 -5.40
C ILE A 164 -14.45 -26.52 -5.49
N ASP A 165 -15.23 -27.53 -5.89
CA ASP A 165 -14.76 -28.90 -6.05
C ASP A 165 -13.60 -28.97 -7.06
N GLU A 166 -13.78 -28.39 -8.25
CA GLU A 166 -12.76 -28.38 -9.30
C GLU A 166 -11.48 -27.63 -8.88
N ILE A 167 -11.59 -26.52 -8.15
CA ILE A 167 -10.43 -25.76 -7.63
C ILE A 167 -9.66 -26.56 -6.57
N VAL A 168 -10.39 -27.23 -5.67
CA VAL A 168 -9.78 -27.97 -4.55
C VAL A 168 -9.18 -29.29 -5.02
N ASN A 169 -9.92 -30.06 -5.83
CA ASN A 169 -9.56 -31.43 -6.18
C ASN A 169 -8.83 -31.54 -7.53
N GLY A 170 -8.97 -30.57 -8.43
CA GLY A 170 -8.30 -30.61 -9.74
C GLY A 170 -8.86 -31.70 -10.66
N GLY A 171 -8.02 -32.25 -11.54
CA GLY A 171 -8.37 -33.31 -12.49
C GLY A 171 -8.43 -32.85 -13.95
N ARG A 172 -9.10 -33.63 -14.81
CA ARG A 172 -9.24 -33.35 -16.25
C ARG A 172 -10.37 -32.35 -16.54
N LEU A 173 -10.22 -31.13 -16.01
CA LEU A 173 -11.28 -30.12 -15.99
C LEU A 173 -11.67 -29.57 -17.38
N PHE A 174 -10.79 -29.71 -18.37
CA PHE A 174 -10.94 -29.13 -19.72
C PHE A 174 -10.94 -30.18 -20.82
N SER A 175 -11.38 -31.41 -20.52
CA SER A 175 -11.41 -32.50 -21.51
C SER A 175 -12.28 -32.20 -22.72
N HIS A 176 -13.25 -31.28 -22.58
CA HIS A 176 -14.10 -30.77 -23.66
C HIS A 176 -13.45 -29.69 -24.53
N VAL A 177 -12.24 -29.21 -24.19
CA VAL A 177 -11.52 -28.18 -24.94
C VAL A 177 -10.53 -28.84 -25.91
N PRO A 178 -10.62 -28.56 -27.23
CA PRO A 178 -9.71 -29.14 -28.21
C PRO A 178 -8.23 -28.86 -27.91
N GLY A 179 -7.43 -29.91 -27.76
CA GLY A 179 -6.01 -29.87 -27.39
C GLY A 179 -5.73 -29.82 -25.88
N GLU A 180 -6.74 -29.90 -25.02
CA GLU A 180 -6.60 -30.03 -23.56
C GLU A 180 -7.21 -31.34 -23.01
N GLU A 181 -7.53 -32.32 -23.88
CA GLU A 181 -8.27 -33.55 -23.55
C GLU A 181 -7.63 -34.36 -22.42
N ASN A 182 -6.30 -34.40 -22.43
CA ASN A 182 -5.48 -35.14 -21.47
C ASN A 182 -4.86 -34.24 -20.40
N ARG A 183 -5.17 -32.94 -20.38
CA ARG A 183 -4.59 -32.01 -19.43
C ARG A 183 -5.17 -32.26 -18.04
N VAL A 184 -4.31 -32.64 -17.10
CA VAL A 184 -4.64 -32.73 -15.68
C VAL A 184 -4.26 -31.42 -14.99
N ILE A 185 -5.18 -30.84 -14.24
CA ILE A 185 -4.96 -29.66 -13.42
C ILE A 185 -4.74 -30.12 -11.98
N THR A 186 -3.63 -29.72 -11.38
CA THR A 186 -3.36 -29.91 -9.96
C THR A 186 -4.33 -29.08 -9.12
N GLY A 187 -5.03 -29.72 -8.18
CA GLY A 187 -5.93 -29.05 -7.25
C GLY A 187 -5.22 -28.49 -6.01
N LEU A 188 -5.84 -27.55 -5.30
CA LEU A 188 -5.28 -26.98 -4.07
C LEU A 188 -4.98 -28.04 -3.00
N LYS A 189 -5.75 -29.14 -2.95
CA LYS A 189 -5.57 -30.23 -1.99
C LYS A 189 -4.22 -30.94 -2.13
N GLU A 190 -3.73 -31.07 -3.37
CA GLU A 190 -2.45 -31.74 -3.68
C GLU A 190 -1.25 -30.87 -3.30
N ILE A 191 -1.32 -29.57 -3.57
CA ILE A 191 -0.24 -28.63 -3.25
C ILE A 191 -0.26 -28.15 -1.78
N TYR A 192 -1.35 -28.39 -1.05
CA TYR A 192 -1.40 -28.20 0.40
C TYR A 192 -0.70 -29.38 1.13
N ALA A 193 0.64 -29.41 1.03
CA ALA A 193 1.45 -30.57 1.39
C ALA A 193 2.01 -30.50 2.81
N LEU A 194 2.60 -29.37 3.23
CA LEU A 194 3.14 -29.20 4.58
C LEU A 194 2.12 -28.50 5.48
N ARG A 195 1.67 -29.17 6.55
CA ARG A 195 0.56 -28.72 7.41
C ARG A 195 0.91 -28.62 8.88
N ASP A 196 1.95 -29.34 9.31
CA ASP A 196 2.39 -29.32 10.70
C ASP A 196 3.24 -28.06 10.95
N PRO A 197 2.80 -27.14 11.83
CA PRO A 197 3.50 -25.89 12.08
C PRO A 197 4.86 -26.09 12.76
N LYS A 198 5.05 -27.17 13.54
CA LYS A 198 6.34 -27.49 14.16
C LYS A 198 7.34 -27.94 13.10
N ILE A 199 6.93 -28.86 12.23
CA ILE A 199 7.78 -29.33 11.12
C ILE A 199 8.11 -28.18 10.17
N ALA A 200 7.13 -27.34 9.83
CA ALA A 200 7.35 -26.16 8.99
C ALA A 200 8.37 -25.20 9.60
N LYS A 201 8.28 -24.93 10.90
CA LYS A 201 9.25 -24.10 11.62
C LYS A 201 10.64 -24.74 11.63
N GLU A 202 10.74 -26.03 11.96
CA GLU A 202 12.01 -26.75 11.99
C GLU A 202 12.72 -26.77 10.64
N MET A 203 11.96 -27.01 9.56
CA MET A 203 12.49 -26.96 8.19
C MET A 203 12.93 -25.55 7.82
N ALA A 204 12.14 -24.52 8.13
CA ALA A 204 12.52 -23.13 7.88
C ALA A 204 13.81 -22.74 8.64
N ASP A 205 13.99 -23.19 9.87
CA ASP A 205 15.23 -22.98 10.63
C ASP A 205 16.40 -23.83 10.06
N GLY A 206 16.11 -24.99 9.48
CA GLY A 206 17.06 -25.77 8.68
C GLY A 206 17.55 -24.99 7.45
N VAL A 207 16.64 -24.38 6.69
CA VAL A 207 16.97 -23.55 5.52
C VAL A 207 17.83 -22.35 5.92
N LYS A 208 17.54 -21.68 7.04
CA LYS A 208 18.39 -20.59 7.56
C LYS A 208 19.80 -21.07 7.88
N ARG A 209 19.94 -22.26 8.48
CA ARG A 209 21.25 -22.87 8.75
C ARG A 209 22.01 -23.22 7.47
N ILE A 210 21.33 -23.74 6.45
CA ILE A 210 21.91 -23.97 5.13
C ILE A 210 22.43 -22.64 4.54
N ALA A 211 21.62 -21.58 4.58
CA ALA A 211 21.99 -20.27 4.06
C ALA A 211 23.23 -19.68 4.75
N ALA A 212 23.40 -19.94 6.05
CA ALA A 212 24.56 -19.51 6.84
C ALA A 212 25.79 -20.43 6.73
N SER A 213 25.65 -21.62 6.14
CA SER A 213 26.73 -22.60 6.04
C SER A 213 27.79 -22.20 5.00
N LYS A 214 29.06 -22.48 5.32
CA LYS A 214 30.17 -22.38 4.34
C LYS A 214 30.11 -23.50 3.30
N ASP A 215 29.67 -24.69 3.71
CA ASP A 215 29.43 -25.83 2.83
C ASP A 215 27.92 -26.11 2.75
N LYS A 216 27.29 -25.56 1.71
CA LYS A 216 25.85 -25.68 1.49
C LYS A 216 25.44 -27.09 1.08
N LYS A 217 26.30 -27.81 0.34
CA LYS A 217 25.99 -29.16 -0.17
C LYS A 217 25.87 -30.13 0.99
N LYS A 218 26.85 -30.11 1.90
CA LYS A 218 26.80 -30.93 3.13
C LYS A 218 25.60 -30.58 4.00
N ALA A 219 25.31 -29.28 4.17
CA ALA A 219 24.18 -28.83 4.98
C ALA A 219 22.81 -29.26 4.40
N VAL A 220 22.68 -29.33 3.07
CA VAL A 220 21.48 -29.86 2.41
C VAL A 220 21.32 -31.36 2.65
N GLU A 221 22.41 -32.14 2.58
CA GLU A 221 22.35 -33.58 2.87
C GLU A 221 21.98 -33.85 4.34
N GLU A 222 22.55 -33.11 5.29
CA GLU A 222 22.16 -33.20 6.71
C GLU A 222 20.69 -32.82 6.93
N PHE A 223 20.20 -31.79 6.22
CA PHE A 223 18.80 -31.41 6.22
C PHE A 223 17.91 -32.55 5.69
N LYS A 224 18.29 -33.18 4.58
CA LYS A 224 17.56 -34.31 3.99
C LYS A 224 17.53 -35.51 4.93
N THR A 225 18.63 -35.83 5.59
CA THR A 225 18.67 -36.89 6.60
C THR A 225 17.74 -36.58 7.77
N LYS A 226 17.80 -35.36 8.31
CA LYS A 226 16.97 -34.94 9.46
C LYS A 226 15.47 -34.95 9.12
N HIS A 227 15.11 -34.56 7.91
CA HIS A 227 13.71 -34.40 7.48
C HIS A 227 13.25 -35.48 6.50
N ALA A 228 13.89 -36.66 6.49
CA ALA A 228 13.65 -37.73 5.52
C ALA A 228 12.15 -38.10 5.36
N ALA A 229 11.40 -38.16 6.46
CA ALA A 229 9.97 -38.47 6.45
C ALA A 229 9.10 -37.41 5.75
N ASN A 230 9.59 -36.18 5.61
CA ASN A 230 8.82 -35.02 5.18
C ASN A 230 9.32 -34.43 3.84
N LEU A 231 10.34 -35.01 3.20
CA LEU A 231 10.88 -34.50 1.92
C LEU A 231 9.84 -34.44 0.80
N HIS A 232 8.84 -35.34 0.84
CA HIS A 232 7.73 -35.37 -0.11
C HIS A 232 6.88 -34.08 -0.11
N SER A 233 6.95 -33.28 0.96
CA SER A 233 6.24 -32.01 1.11
C SER A 233 6.97 -30.82 0.46
N LEU A 234 8.26 -30.98 0.11
CA LEU A 234 9.07 -29.95 -0.53
C LEU A 234 8.84 -29.92 -2.05
N ILE A 235 9.02 -28.74 -2.65
CA ILE A 235 9.06 -28.61 -4.11
C ILE A 235 10.23 -29.43 -4.66
N ASP A 236 11.40 -29.25 -4.05
CA ASP A 236 12.62 -29.94 -4.41
C ASP A 236 13.46 -30.16 -3.12
N PRO A 237 13.68 -31.41 -2.68
CA PRO A 237 14.52 -31.71 -1.52
C PRO A 237 15.98 -31.29 -1.66
N ASP A 238 16.52 -31.16 -2.87
CA ASP A 238 17.88 -30.69 -3.13
C ASP A 238 17.97 -29.15 -3.11
N HIS A 239 16.82 -28.48 -3.22
CA HIS A 239 16.64 -27.04 -3.09
C HIS A 239 15.59 -26.69 -2.02
N PRO A 240 15.86 -27.01 -0.73
CA PRO A 240 14.89 -26.79 0.34
C PRO A 240 14.56 -25.31 0.58
N ASP A 241 15.37 -24.38 0.03
CA ASP A 241 15.12 -22.94 0.01
C ASP A 241 13.91 -22.53 -0.85
N LEU A 242 13.50 -23.36 -1.83
CA LEU A 242 12.23 -23.17 -2.54
C LEU A 242 11.01 -23.42 -1.62
N GLY A 243 11.22 -24.16 -0.53
CA GLY A 243 10.23 -24.45 0.49
C GLY A 243 9.21 -25.54 0.11
N PRO A 244 8.09 -25.61 0.84
CA PRO A 244 7.07 -26.63 0.62
C PRO A 244 6.33 -26.45 -0.71
N LYS A 245 5.71 -27.51 -1.23
CA LYS A 245 4.81 -27.47 -2.41
C LYS A 245 3.69 -26.43 -2.26
N ASN A 246 3.34 -26.06 -1.03
CA ASN A 246 2.42 -24.97 -0.72
C ASN A 246 2.84 -23.66 -1.45
N ASN A 247 4.13 -23.40 -1.60
CA ASN A 247 4.66 -22.23 -2.30
C ASN A 247 4.37 -22.23 -3.81
N GLN A 248 3.92 -23.35 -4.40
CA GLN A 248 3.47 -23.37 -5.80
C GLN A 248 2.15 -22.60 -6.02
N LEU A 249 1.44 -22.25 -4.94
CA LEU A 249 0.33 -21.30 -5.01
C LEU A 249 0.84 -19.86 -4.91
N VAL A 250 0.56 -19.07 -5.94
CA VAL A 250 0.77 -17.62 -5.92
C VAL A 250 -0.55 -16.90 -5.69
N TYR A 251 -0.63 -16.09 -4.65
CA TYR A 251 -1.78 -15.21 -4.40
C TYR A 251 -1.48 -13.79 -4.86
N MET A 252 -2.11 -13.36 -5.96
CA MET A 252 -1.99 -12.00 -6.49
C MET A 252 -3.29 -11.22 -6.30
N TRP A 253 -3.22 -10.00 -5.77
CA TRP A 253 -4.40 -9.15 -5.60
C TRP A 253 -4.16 -7.70 -6.04
N GLY A 254 -5.22 -7.06 -6.53
CA GLY A 254 -5.26 -5.62 -6.72
C GLY A 254 -5.60 -4.90 -5.41
N ARG A 255 -6.88 -4.58 -5.24
CA ARG A 255 -7.39 -3.86 -4.06
C ARG A 255 -7.75 -4.83 -2.93
N LYS A 256 -7.07 -4.68 -1.80
CA LYS A 256 -7.37 -5.37 -0.52
C LYS A 256 -7.58 -4.31 0.56
N LYS A 257 -8.75 -4.33 1.20
CA LYS A 257 -9.16 -3.43 2.31
C LYS A 257 -9.66 -4.29 3.48
N GLY A 258 -9.99 -3.68 4.62
CA GLY A 258 -10.38 -4.38 5.85
C GLY A 258 -11.39 -5.50 5.62
N GLY A 259 -11.24 -6.61 6.35
CA GLY A 259 -12.00 -7.85 6.18
C GLY A 259 -11.39 -8.80 5.14
N ARG A 260 -11.28 -8.35 3.86
CA ARG A 260 -10.60 -9.14 2.81
C ARG A 260 -9.10 -9.24 3.08
N GLY A 261 -8.56 -8.17 3.66
CA GLY A 261 -7.25 -8.08 4.32
C GLY A 261 -6.90 -9.34 5.11
N ASP A 262 -7.72 -9.52 6.11
CA ASP A 262 -7.54 -10.44 7.22
C ASP A 262 -7.82 -11.87 6.77
N PHE A 263 -8.89 -12.07 6.00
CA PHE A 263 -9.20 -13.39 5.41
C PHE A 263 -8.04 -13.90 4.56
N ALA A 264 -7.52 -13.09 3.63
CA ALA A 264 -6.46 -13.55 2.75
C ALA A 264 -5.12 -13.75 3.48
N ALA A 265 -4.81 -12.94 4.51
CA ALA A 265 -3.64 -13.18 5.34
C ALA A 265 -3.73 -14.54 6.06
N ARG A 266 -4.89 -14.82 6.67
CA ARG A 266 -5.14 -16.09 7.35
C ARG A 266 -5.14 -17.26 6.38
N PHE A 267 -5.90 -17.17 5.29
CA PHE A 267 -6.07 -18.27 4.35
C PHE A 267 -4.75 -18.63 3.64
N PHE A 268 -4.09 -17.67 3.00
CA PHE A 268 -2.88 -17.95 2.22
C PHE A 268 -1.63 -18.08 3.08
N GLY A 269 -1.51 -17.27 4.14
CA GLY A 269 -0.38 -17.30 5.06
C GLY A 269 -0.53 -18.38 6.13
N ASP A 270 -1.42 -18.16 7.10
CA ASP A 270 -1.48 -18.98 8.32
C ASP A 270 -1.94 -20.43 8.06
N TYR A 271 -2.94 -20.63 7.18
CA TYR A 271 -3.50 -21.96 6.91
C TYR A 271 -2.82 -22.65 5.73
N PHE A 272 -2.77 -22.01 4.57
CA PHE A 272 -2.18 -22.63 3.38
C PHE A 272 -0.65 -22.63 3.42
N GLY A 273 -0.01 -21.67 4.10
CA GLY A 273 1.44 -21.65 4.26
C GLY A 273 2.24 -21.23 3.02
N THR A 274 1.61 -20.55 2.04
CA THR A 274 2.36 -20.00 0.90
C THR A 274 2.98 -18.65 1.26
N VAL A 275 4.27 -18.50 0.98
CA VAL A 275 4.96 -17.20 1.10
C VAL A 275 4.81 -16.34 -0.16
N ASN A 276 4.31 -16.93 -1.26
CA ASN A 276 4.23 -16.28 -2.56
C ASN A 276 2.96 -15.44 -2.70
N THR A 277 2.97 -14.29 -2.04
CA THR A 277 1.84 -13.34 -2.03
C THR A 277 2.28 -11.99 -2.59
N HIS A 278 1.57 -11.47 -3.59
CA HIS A 278 1.93 -10.22 -4.28
C HIS A 278 0.74 -9.27 -4.41
N GLY A 279 0.93 -8.00 -4.02
CA GLY A 279 -0.14 -7.00 -4.00
C GLY A 279 0.24 -5.70 -4.67
N HIS A 280 -0.69 -4.76 -4.79
CA HIS A 280 -0.40 -3.45 -5.41
C HIS A 280 0.78 -2.68 -4.77
N THR A 281 1.02 -2.86 -3.46
CA THR A 281 2.08 -2.14 -2.72
C THR A 281 3.48 -2.47 -3.24
N THR A 282 3.74 -3.72 -3.64
CA THR A 282 5.04 -4.14 -4.18
C THR A 282 5.34 -3.54 -5.55
N VAL A 283 4.30 -3.14 -6.30
CA VAL A 283 4.44 -2.51 -7.62
C VAL A 283 4.66 -1.01 -7.52
N CYS A 284 4.05 -0.33 -6.54
CA CYS A 284 3.98 1.14 -6.52
C CYS A 284 4.61 1.79 -5.28
N GLN A 285 4.31 1.30 -4.08
CA GLN A 285 4.64 2.00 -2.82
C GLN A 285 5.85 1.41 -2.09
N GLY A 286 6.51 0.40 -2.64
CA GLY A 286 7.61 -0.31 -2.00
C GLY A 286 8.75 0.62 -1.58
N SER A 287 9.23 1.45 -2.51
CA SER A 287 10.30 2.42 -2.27
C SER A 287 9.97 3.35 -1.09
N LEU A 288 8.76 3.93 -1.07
CA LEU A 288 8.32 4.81 0.01
C LEU A 288 8.32 4.10 1.36
N TYR A 289 7.78 2.87 1.46
CA TYR A 289 7.78 2.15 2.74
C TYR A 289 9.19 1.73 3.18
N PHE A 290 10.10 1.41 2.26
CA PHE A 290 11.50 1.13 2.59
C PHE A 290 12.22 2.37 3.11
N THR A 291 12.00 3.53 2.50
CA THR A 291 12.53 4.80 2.98
C THR A 291 11.98 5.16 4.35
N CYS A 292 10.65 5.07 4.57
CA CYS A 292 10.03 5.35 5.87
C CYS A 292 10.52 4.39 6.96
N LYS A 293 10.76 3.12 6.62
CA LYS A 293 11.37 2.17 7.54
C LYS A 293 12.79 2.60 7.90
N ALA A 294 13.65 2.84 6.91
CA ALA A 294 15.05 3.22 7.13
C ALA A 294 15.18 4.50 7.95
N MET A 295 14.38 5.54 7.65
CA MET A 295 14.45 6.82 8.37
C MET A 295 13.94 6.79 9.81
N SER A 296 13.22 5.73 10.20
CA SER A 296 12.65 5.58 11.55
C SER A 296 13.35 4.52 12.39
N GLU A 297 14.42 3.92 11.87
CA GLU A 297 15.22 2.98 12.63
C GLU A 297 15.78 3.61 13.89
N GLN A 298 15.78 2.82 14.97
CA GLN A 298 16.31 3.20 16.26
C GLN A 298 17.65 2.50 16.48
N TYR A 299 18.53 3.14 17.25
CA TYR A 299 19.82 2.56 17.57
C TYR A 299 19.64 1.47 18.64
N VAL A 300 19.98 0.22 18.32
CA VAL A 300 19.84 -0.92 19.23
C VAL A 300 21.13 -1.74 19.20
N GLY A 301 21.78 -1.84 20.37
CA GLY A 301 23.08 -2.48 20.52
C GLY A 301 24.18 -1.71 19.78
N ASN A 302 24.46 -2.14 18.54
CA ASN A 302 25.50 -1.54 17.70
C ASN A 302 25.04 -1.20 16.27
N LYS A 303 23.73 -1.19 16.01
CA LYS A 303 23.16 -0.92 14.68
C LYS A 303 21.84 -0.17 14.75
N PHE A 304 21.48 0.52 13.67
CA PHE A 304 20.13 1.03 13.46
C PHE A 304 19.23 -0.10 12.95
N THR A 305 18.07 -0.29 13.57
CA THR A 305 17.09 -1.32 13.21
C THR A 305 15.70 -0.98 13.75
N GLY A 306 14.72 -1.85 13.52
CA GLY A 306 13.40 -1.72 14.13
C GLY A 306 12.52 -0.62 13.55
N GLY A 307 12.89 -0.07 12.39
CA GLY A 307 12.13 0.98 11.71
C GLY A 307 10.67 0.59 11.46
N ALA A 308 9.79 1.58 11.52
CA ALA A 308 8.35 1.41 11.38
C ALA A 308 7.90 1.49 9.91
N LYS A 309 6.93 0.65 9.53
CA LYS A 309 6.24 0.77 8.24
C LYS A 309 5.11 1.80 8.36
N PHE A 310 5.30 2.98 7.78
CA PHE A 310 4.27 4.02 7.70
C PHE A 310 4.34 4.78 6.38
N TYR A 311 3.34 5.61 6.13
CA TYR A 311 3.28 6.48 4.97
C TYR A 311 3.30 7.93 5.45
N TRP A 312 4.36 8.68 5.15
CA TRP A 312 4.44 10.10 5.52
C TRP A 312 3.45 10.94 4.71
N GLN A 313 2.59 11.69 5.40
CA GLN A 313 1.67 12.62 4.78
C GLN A 313 2.04 14.04 5.18
N GLY A 314 2.14 14.94 4.20
CA GLY A 314 2.33 16.36 4.48
C GLY A 314 1.06 16.98 5.07
N ASP A 315 1.24 17.89 6.02
CA ASP A 315 0.16 18.67 6.61
C ASP A 315 -0.20 19.86 5.72
N PHE A 316 -1.18 19.65 4.84
CA PHE A 316 -1.65 20.67 3.90
C PHE A 316 -2.38 21.84 4.58
N GLU A 317 -2.86 21.68 5.81
CA GLU A 317 -3.61 22.73 6.53
C GLU A 317 -2.68 23.78 7.12
N ASN A 318 -1.45 23.38 7.49
CA ASN A 318 -0.48 24.27 8.14
C ASN A 318 0.74 24.62 7.27
N ALA A 319 0.96 23.93 6.14
CA ALA A 319 2.06 24.26 5.24
C ALA A 319 1.93 25.66 4.61
N GLU A 320 3.02 26.42 4.60
CA GLU A 320 3.16 27.71 3.88
C GLU A 320 3.75 27.53 2.48
N TYR A 321 4.53 26.47 2.28
CA TYR A 321 5.14 26.13 1.01
C TYR A 321 5.08 24.62 0.76
N ILE A 322 4.62 24.22 -0.43
CA ILE A 322 4.52 22.82 -0.85
C ILE A 322 5.33 22.64 -2.12
N LEU A 323 6.34 21.76 -2.05
CA LEU A 323 7.04 21.23 -3.19
C LEU A 323 6.44 19.87 -3.57
N SER A 324 5.72 19.80 -4.68
CA SER A 324 5.10 18.57 -5.18
C SER A 324 5.92 18.00 -6.33
N VAL A 325 6.59 16.87 -6.12
CA VAL A 325 7.47 16.23 -7.09
C VAL A 325 6.87 14.92 -7.58
N GLY A 326 6.66 14.79 -8.90
CA GLY A 326 6.11 13.58 -9.53
C GLY A 326 4.73 13.15 -9.01
N SER A 327 4.01 14.04 -8.33
CA SER A 327 2.77 13.73 -7.63
C SER A 327 1.62 14.55 -8.18
N ASN A 328 0.68 13.90 -8.85
CA ASN A 328 -0.53 14.57 -9.33
C ASN A 328 -1.57 14.70 -8.19
N LEU A 329 -1.41 15.74 -7.37
CA LEU A 329 -2.18 16.01 -6.16
C LEU A 329 -3.71 15.96 -6.36
N PHE A 330 -4.20 16.45 -7.50
CA PHE A 330 -5.64 16.62 -7.75
C PHE A 330 -6.30 15.45 -8.49
N ASP A 331 -5.54 14.55 -9.14
CA ASP A 331 -6.11 13.46 -9.94
C ASP A 331 -5.84 12.06 -9.38
N ALA A 332 -4.59 11.81 -9.00
CA ALA A 332 -4.06 10.45 -8.81
C ALA A 332 -3.47 10.19 -7.41
N ASN A 333 -3.51 11.19 -6.53
CA ASN A 333 -3.01 11.03 -5.16
C ASN A 333 -4.04 10.34 -4.24
N TYR A 334 -3.59 9.94 -3.05
CA TYR A 334 -4.46 9.44 -1.98
C TYR A 334 -5.45 10.52 -1.54
N GLY A 335 -6.66 10.40 -2.07
CA GLY A 335 -7.83 11.15 -1.64
C GLY A 335 -7.80 12.58 -2.10
N PRO A 336 -8.05 12.84 -3.40
CA PRO A 336 -8.25 14.20 -3.89
C PRO A 336 -9.28 14.93 -3.03
N SER A 337 -10.40 14.28 -2.68
CA SER A 337 -11.39 14.89 -1.79
C SER A 337 -10.81 15.35 -0.46
N ASN A 338 -9.93 14.57 0.18
CA ASN A 338 -9.32 14.94 1.46
C ASN A 338 -8.33 16.10 1.31
N ARG A 339 -7.45 16.04 0.30
CA ARG A 339 -6.40 17.04 0.09
C ARG A 339 -6.97 18.35 -0.44
N ASN A 340 -7.95 18.28 -1.35
CA ASN A 340 -8.47 19.45 -2.04
C ASN A 340 -9.19 20.39 -1.06
N LEU A 341 -9.98 19.84 -0.13
CA LEU A 341 -10.69 20.62 0.88
C LEU A 341 -9.72 21.40 1.78
N ARG A 342 -8.50 20.88 1.99
CA ARG A 342 -7.46 21.48 2.84
C ARG A 342 -6.58 22.46 2.08
N LEU A 343 -6.26 22.14 0.83
CA LEU A 343 -5.27 22.87 0.04
C LEU A 343 -5.89 23.96 -0.84
N VAL A 344 -7.02 23.69 -1.50
CA VAL A 344 -7.56 24.59 -2.53
C VAL A 344 -7.97 25.96 -1.97
N PRO A 345 -8.69 26.07 -0.84
CA PRO A 345 -9.02 27.37 -0.25
C PRO A 345 -7.76 28.18 0.08
N ARG A 346 -6.76 27.52 0.68
CA ARG A 346 -5.47 28.15 1.03
C ARG A 346 -4.72 28.66 -0.20
N LEU A 347 -4.75 27.91 -1.31
CA LEU A 347 -4.15 28.36 -2.58
C LEU A 347 -4.88 29.58 -3.13
N ALA A 348 -6.22 29.57 -3.12
CA ALA A 348 -7.04 30.67 -3.61
C ALA A 348 -6.83 31.96 -2.79
N GLU A 349 -6.65 31.82 -1.48
CA GLU A 349 -6.36 32.91 -0.54
C GLU A 349 -4.88 33.36 -0.55
N GLY A 350 -3.99 32.67 -1.29
CA GLY A 350 -2.56 32.97 -1.32
C GLY A 350 -1.80 32.61 -0.03
N LYS A 351 -2.41 31.85 0.88
CA LYS A 351 -1.82 31.43 2.17
C LYS A 351 -0.76 30.33 2.05
N VAL A 352 -0.70 29.65 0.90
CA VAL A 352 0.27 28.60 0.62
C VAL A 352 0.79 28.74 -0.80
N LYS A 353 2.10 28.57 -0.97
CA LYS A 353 2.73 28.50 -2.30
C LYS A 353 2.88 27.06 -2.73
N LEU A 354 2.46 26.74 -3.95
CA LEU A 354 2.61 25.41 -4.53
C LEU A 354 3.60 25.47 -5.70
N THR A 355 4.69 24.71 -5.60
CA THR A 355 5.60 24.45 -6.72
C THR A 355 5.44 23.01 -7.17
N VAL A 356 5.16 22.81 -8.45
CA VAL A 356 5.02 21.48 -9.06
C VAL A 356 6.24 21.17 -9.91
N VAL A 357 6.91 20.06 -9.61
CA VAL A 357 8.03 19.50 -10.36
C VAL A 357 7.54 18.23 -11.05
N ASP A 358 7.29 18.30 -12.34
CA ASP A 358 6.73 17.18 -13.12
C ASP A 358 7.11 17.37 -14.59
N PRO A 359 7.53 16.33 -15.32
CA PRO A 359 7.79 16.42 -16.76
C PRO A 359 6.56 16.83 -17.58
N ARG A 360 5.34 16.71 -17.03
CA ARG A 360 4.09 17.08 -17.69
C ARG A 360 3.37 18.20 -16.96
N PHE A 361 2.77 19.11 -17.74
CA PHE A 361 1.87 20.13 -17.22
C PHE A 361 0.52 19.51 -16.83
N ASN A 362 0.43 18.97 -15.61
CA ASN A 362 -0.76 18.31 -15.08
C ASN A 362 -1.73 19.31 -14.39
N LYS A 363 -2.88 18.84 -13.88
CA LYS A 363 -3.86 19.72 -13.21
C LYS A 363 -3.31 20.43 -11.97
N ALA A 364 -2.34 19.82 -11.27
CA ALA A 364 -1.66 20.49 -10.16
C ALA A 364 -0.77 21.63 -10.65
N ALA A 365 -0.04 21.44 -11.75
CA ALA A 365 0.76 22.50 -12.36
C ALA A 365 -0.12 23.70 -12.78
N ALA A 366 -1.32 23.45 -13.30
CA ALA A 366 -2.28 24.50 -13.66
C ALA A 366 -2.80 25.34 -12.47
N LYS A 367 -2.57 24.89 -11.23
CA LYS A 367 -2.92 25.59 -9.99
C LYS A 367 -1.70 26.01 -9.18
N ALA A 368 -0.50 25.69 -9.66
CA ALA A 368 0.74 25.95 -8.96
C ALA A 368 1.16 27.42 -9.12
N THR A 369 1.78 27.98 -8.09
CA THR A 369 2.49 29.25 -8.16
C THR A 369 3.71 29.14 -9.08
N ARG A 370 4.34 27.96 -9.14
CA ARG A 370 5.46 27.68 -10.03
C ARG A 370 5.40 26.27 -10.60
N TYR A 371 5.74 26.12 -11.87
CA TYR A 371 5.90 24.83 -12.53
C TYR A 371 7.34 24.66 -13.02
N LEU A 372 7.93 23.50 -12.72
CA LEU A 372 9.29 23.12 -13.09
C LEU A 372 9.25 21.82 -13.92
N PRO A 373 9.40 21.89 -15.25
CA PRO A 373 9.39 20.73 -16.14
C PRO A 373 10.71 19.94 -16.03
N ILE A 374 10.82 19.08 -15.03
CA ILE A 374 12.01 18.24 -14.84
C ILE A 374 12.14 17.18 -15.95
N ARG A 375 13.37 16.79 -16.30
CA ARG A 375 13.61 15.63 -17.17
C ARG A 375 13.25 14.34 -16.40
N PRO A 376 12.49 13.40 -16.99
CA PRO A 376 12.15 12.15 -16.31
C PRO A 376 13.39 11.40 -15.81
N GLY A 377 13.37 10.97 -14.55
CA GLY A 377 14.45 10.21 -13.93
C GLY A 377 15.61 11.05 -13.38
N THR A 378 15.54 12.38 -13.43
CA THR A 378 16.60 13.27 -12.89
C THR A 378 16.27 13.89 -11.54
N ASP A 379 15.24 13.39 -10.84
CA ASP A 379 14.80 13.90 -9.53
C ASP A 379 15.89 13.83 -8.47
N GLY A 380 16.74 12.79 -8.51
CA GLY A 380 17.88 12.64 -7.59
C GLY A 380 18.88 13.79 -7.71
N ALA A 381 19.23 14.20 -8.93
CA ALA A 381 20.10 15.35 -9.17
C ALA A 381 19.46 16.66 -8.70
N PHE A 382 18.15 16.82 -8.91
CA PHE A 382 17.39 17.97 -8.43
C PHE A 382 17.42 18.09 -6.90
N PHE A 383 17.17 16.99 -6.17
CA PHE A 383 17.25 17.00 -4.70
C PHE A 383 18.69 17.16 -4.19
N ALA A 384 19.69 16.57 -4.86
CA ALA A 384 21.09 16.77 -4.49
C ALA A 384 21.50 18.25 -4.59
N ALA A 385 21.07 18.95 -5.65
CA ALA A 385 21.32 20.38 -5.80
C ALA A 385 20.61 21.22 -4.71
N ILE A 386 19.38 20.87 -4.33
CA ILE A 386 18.66 21.52 -3.23
C ILE A 386 19.40 21.32 -1.90
N ILE A 387 19.80 20.08 -1.59
CA ILE A 387 20.54 19.75 -0.38
C ILE A 387 21.84 20.55 -0.32
N ARG A 388 22.60 20.55 -1.42
CA ARG A 388 23.86 21.29 -1.53
C ARG A 388 23.64 22.79 -1.26
N TRP A 389 22.66 23.41 -1.92
CA TRP A 389 22.33 24.82 -1.72
C TRP A 389 21.94 25.12 -0.27
N ILE A 390 21.11 24.28 0.35
CA ILE A 390 20.69 24.45 1.76
C ILE A 390 21.90 24.43 2.69
N ILE A 391 22.84 23.51 2.48
CA ILE A 391 24.03 23.39 3.33
C ILE A 391 25.00 24.56 3.08
N ASP A 392 25.33 24.87 1.82
CA ASP A 392 26.23 25.97 1.43
C ASP A 392 25.75 27.32 2.00
N HIS A 393 24.43 27.52 2.12
CA HIS A 393 23.83 28.77 2.59
C HIS A 393 23.31 28.69 4.03
N GLN A 394 23.60 27.60 4.74
CA GLN A 394 23.18 27.37 6.13
C GLN A 394 21.66 27.58 6.36
N LYS A 395 20.83 27.15 5.40
CA LYS A 395 19.36 27.26 5.45
C LYS A 395 18.67 26.01 6.02
N TYR A 396 19.40 25.23 6.80
CA TYR A 396 18.88 24.08 7.53
C TYR A 396 18.51 24.46 8.97
N ASP A 397 17.66 23.63 9.62
CA ASP A 397 17.40 23.76 11.04
C ASP A 397 18.57 23.19 11.86
N GLY A 398 19.52 24.06 12.21
CA GLY A 398 20.71 23.67 12.96
C GLY A 398 20.40 23.19 14.38
N LYS A 399 19.36 23.73 15.02
CA LYS A 399 18.96 23.35 16.37
C LYS A 399 18.44 21.91 16.38
N TYR A 400 17.57 21.57 15.43
CA TYR A 400 17.09 20.19 15.24
C TYR A 400 18.23 19.23 14.90
N LEU A 401 19.05 19.56 13.89
CA LEU A 401 20.13 18.67 13.43
C LEU A 401 21.18 18.41 14.51
N ALA A 402 21.41 19.36 15.41
CA ALA A 402 22.38 19.22 16.50
C ALA A 402 21.86 18.32 17.65
N CYS A 403 20.55 18.04 17.73
CA CYS A 403 19.99 17.14 18.74
C CYS A 403 20.41 15.69 18.44
N ALA A 404 21.35 15.16 19.22
CA ALA A 404 21.92 13.83 19.02
C ALA A 404 21.09 12.71 19.68
N ASN A 405 20.22 13.06 20.63
CA ASN A 405 19.40 12.11 21.36
C ASN A 405 18.02 12.64 21.76
N LYS A 406 17.19 11.73 22.27
CA LYS A 406 15.81 11.99 22.69
C LYS A 406 15.67 13.05 23.78
N ALA A 407 16.59 13.09 24.75
CA ALA A 407 16.64 14.12 25.78
C ALA A 407 16.86 15.52 25.20
N ALA A 408 17.78 15.67 24.24
CA ALA A 408 18.02 16.95 23.57
C ALA A 408 16.80 17.40 22.75
N ALA A 409 16.18 16.50 21.99
CA ALA A 409 14.96 16.81 21.25
C ALA A 409 13.84 17.32 22.17
N LYS A 410 13.65 16.66 23.32
CA LYS A 410 12.65 17.07 24.32
C LYS A 410 12.90 18.48 24.84
N VAL A 411 14.14 18.81 25.19
CA VAL A 411 14.53 20.17 25.62
C VAL A 411 14.37 21.18 24.48
N ALA A 412 14.64 20.76 23.25
CA ALA A 412 14.49 21.61 22.06
C ALA A 412 13.03 21.81 21.63
N HIS A 413 12.06 21.07 22.20
CA HIS A 413 10.68 20.97 21.75
C HIS A 413 10.50 20.38 20.34
N GLU A 414 11.42 19.49 19.96
CA GLU A 414 11.38 18.77 18.69
C GLU A 414 10.72 17.40 18.85
N PRO A 415 9.94 16.93 17.86
CA PRO A 415 9.25 15.64 17.94
C PRO A 415 10.21 14.45 17.80
N THR A 416 11.40 14.66 17.23
CA THR A 416 12.42 13.63 16.97
C THR A 416 13.83 14.23 17.07
N TRP A 417 14.87 13.39 16.89
CA TRP A 417 16.29 13.77 16.87
C TRP A 417 16.96 13.26 15.60
N SER A 418 18.19 13.70 15.35
CA SER A 418 18.93 13.45 14.10
C SER A 418 20.25 12.73 14.34
N ASN A 419 20.75 12.03 13.32
CA ASN A 419 22.09 11.48 13.31
C ASN A 419 23.15 12.45 12.75
N ALA A 420 22.76 13.67 12.39
CA ALA A 420 23.59 14.63 11.64
C ALA A 420 24.93 14.96 12.33
N CYS A 421 24.96 15.05 13.66
CA CYS A 421 26.17 15.32 14.45
C CYS A 421 26.98 14.07 14.85
N LEU A 422 26.49 12.85 14.55
CA LEU A 422 27.23 11.62 14.86
C LEU A 422 28.49 11.50 14.01
N LEU A 423 29.58 11.05 14.62
CA LEU A 423 30.87 10.88 13.94
C LEU A 423 30.93 9.57 13.15
N VAL A 424 31.33 9.70 11.88
CA VAL A 424 31.56 8.64 10.91
C VAL A 424 33.07 8.52 10.69
N LYS A 425 33.60 7.30 10.79
CA LYS A 425 35.02 7.02 10.49
C LYS A 425 35.25 7.14 8.98
N ILE A 426 36.34 7.77 8.59
CA ILE A 426 36.77 7.91 7.20
C ILE A 426 37.91 6.91 6.96
N GLY A 427 37.74 6.06 5.94
CA GLY A 427 38.76 5.13 5.50
C GLY A 427 39.99 5.85 4.94
N LYS A 428 41.11 5.12 4.82
CA LYS A 428 42.33 5.66 4.20
C LYS A 428 42.14 6.03 2.73
N ASP A 429 41.12 5.45 2.09
CA ASP A 429 40.65 5.75 0.73
C ASP A 429 39.75 7.00 0.66
N GLY A 430 39.50 7.67 1.78
CA GLY A 430 38.59 8.81 1.89
C GLY A 430 37.12 8.43 1.94
N MET A 431 36.78 7.13 1.91
CA MET A 431 35.39 6.70 1.87
C MET A 431 34.78 6.64 3.28
N PRO A 432 33.49 7.03 3.44
CA PRO A 432 32.80 6.92 4.73
C PRO A 432 32.62 5.46 5.15
N GLY A 433 33.00 5.15 6.38
CA GLY A 433 32.87 3.84 7.01
C GLY A 433 31.74 3.77 8.03
N LYS A 434 31.95 2.98 9.09
CA LYS A 434 31.01 2.88 10.22
C LYS A 434 31.09 4.13 11.10
N PHE A 435 30.00 4.41 11.81
CA PHE A 435 30.02 5.37 12.93
C PHE A 435 31.13 5.01 13.94
N LEU A 436 31.78 6.03 14.50
CA LEU A 436 32.76 5.87 15.58
C LEU A 436 32.06 5.37 16.85
N ARG A 437 32.73 4.47 17.58
CA ARG A 437 32.26 3.97 18.88
C ARG A 437 33.09 4.56 20.01
N ALA A 438 32.44 4.88 21.12
CA ALA A 438 33.11 5.51 22.27
C ALA A 438 34.23 4.63 22.85
N HIS A 439 34.08 3.31 22.84
CA HIS A 439 35.09 2.38 23.37
C HIS A 439 36.37 2.34 22.50
N GLU A 440 36.27 2.64 21.20
CA GLU A 440 37.41 2.68 20.28
C GLU A 440 38.38 3.81 20.62
N ILE A 441 37.91 4.84 21.33
CA ILE A 441 38.70 6.01 21.75
C ILE A 441 38.81 6.15 23.28
N GLY A 442 38.45 5.10 24.03
CA GLY A 442 38.52 5.06 25.49
C GLY A 442 37.55 5.99 26.23
N LEU A 443 36.46 6.42 25.57
CA LEU A 443 35.52 7.41 26.12
C LEU A 443 34.41 6.77 26.98
N ALA A 444 33.92 5.60 26.59
CA ALA A 444 32.99 4.80 27.37
C ALA A 444 33.13 3.32 26.99
N PRO A 445 33.05 2.37 27.95
CA PRO A 445 33.10 0.95 27.64
C PRO A 445 31.83 0.46 26.95
N VAL A 446 31.88 -0.75 26.40
CA VAL A 446 30.67 -1.47 25.95
C VAL A 446 29.83 -1.84 27.17
N GLU A 447 28.53 -1.57 27.09
CA GLU A 447 27.58 -1.80 28.18
C GLU A 447 26.71 -3.03 27.88
N LYS A 448 26.54 -3.94 28.84
CA LYS A 448 25.59 -5.05 28.72
C LYS A 448 24.18 -4.56 29.07
N ARG A 449 23.27 -4.59 28.09
CA ARG A 449 21.86 -4.21 28.27
C ARG A 449 20.94 -5.39 27.98
N LYS A 450 19.70 -5.29 28.44
CA LYS A 450 18.64 -6.26 28.16
C LYS A 450 17.57 -5.60 27.29
N ASP A 451 17.09 -6.33 26.30
CA ASP A 451 15.92 -5.92 25.54
C ASP A 451 14.61 -6.16 26.35
N PRO A 452 13.43 -5.72 25.88
CA PRO A 452 12.18 -5.98 26.57
C PRO A 452 11.83 -7.46 26.77
N ALA A 453 12.46 -8.37 26.02
CA ALA A 453 12.32 -9.81 26.17
C ALA A 453 13.36 -10.43 27.14
N GLY A 454 14.22 -9.61 27.75
CA GLY A 454 15.26 -10.03 28.68
C GLY A 454 16.52 -10.57 28.01
N VAL A 455 16.64 -10.47 26.68
CA VAL A 455 17.82 -10.92 25.94
C VAL A 455 18.94 -9.92 26.13
N GLU A 456 20.10 -10.41 26.59
CA GLU A 456 21.29 -9.58 26.76
C GLU A 456 21.95 -9.26 25.42
N TYR A 457 22.37 -8.01 25.27
CA TYR A 457 23.12 -7.53 24.11
C TYR A 457 24.17 -6.50 24.51
N ASP A 458 25.19 -6.38 23.67
CA ASP A 458 26.23 -5.37 23.78
C ASP A 458 25.75 -4.04 23.20
N PHE A 459 25.73 -3.01 24.04
CA PHE A 459 25.47 -1.63 23.65
C PHE A 459 26.78 -0.87 23.49
N GLU A 460 26.99 -0.33 22.30
CA GLU A 460 28.17 0.46 22.00
C GLU A 460 27.75 1.93 21.82
N TYR A 461 28.18 2.81 22.71
CA TYR A 461 27.92 4.25 22.60
C TYR A 461 28.45 4.82 21.29
N LEU A 462 27.66 5.70 20.68
CA LEU A 462 28.06 6.52 19.55
C LEU A 462 28.84 7.74 20.04
N VAL A 463 29.45 8.49 19.13
CA VAL A 463 30.26 9.68 19.47
C VAL A 463 29.78 10.89 18.69
N VAL A 464 29.67 12.02 19.38
CA VAL A 464 29.54 13.36 18.77
C VAL A 464 30.68 14.25 19.25
N MET A 465 30.94 15.34 18.56
CA MET A 465 31.73 16.44 19.12
C MET A 465 30.80 17.44 19.79
N LYS A 466 31.24 18.02 20.90
CA LYS A 466 30.60 19.17 21.52
C LYS A 466 31.68 20.12 22.00
N GLU A 467 31.67 21.35 21.48
CA GLU A 467 32.65 22.38 21.84
C GLU A 467 34.10 21.87 21.66
N GLY A 468 34.33 21.13 20.57
CA GLY A 468 35.66 20.57 20.24
C GLY A 468 36.09 19.37 21.07
N LYS A 469 35.21 18.79 21.91
CA LYS A 469 35.51 17.56 22.68
C LYS A 469 34.60 16.40 22.27
N PRO A 470 35.13 15.17 22.12
CA PRO A 470 34.30 14.01 21.87
C PRO A 470 33.51 13.63 23.12
N ILE A 471 32.21 13.34 22.95
CA ILE A 471 31.33 12.87 24.01
C ILE A 471 30.58 11.61 23.54
N ALA A 472 30.40 10.67 24.46
CA ALA A 472 29.63 9.45 24.21
C ALA A 472 28.13 9.77 24.22
N VAL A 473 27.38 9.20 23.29
CA VAL A 473 25.94 9.40 23.19
C VAL A 473 25.20 8.09 22.99
N ASP A 474 24.12 7.95 23.75
CA ASP A 474 23.03 7.03 23.45
C ASP A 474 21.90 7.86 22.80
N PRO A 475 21.57 7.64 21.51
CA PRO A 475 20.49 8.36 20.84
C PRO A 475 19.13 8.21 21.54
N ASN A 476 18.92 7.13 22.29
CA ASN A 476 17.65 6.85 22.96
C ASN A 476 17.60 7.39 24.41
N ASP A 477 18.69 7.97 24.94
CA ASP A 477 18.66 8.53 26.29
C ASP A 477 17.65 9.68 26.38
N GLU A 478 16.75 9.59 27.37
CA GLU A 478 15.69 10.56 27.67
C GLU A 478 16.06 11.54 28.79
N LYS A 479 17.18 11.29 29.47
CA LYS A 479 17.57 12.01 30.68
C LYS A 479 18.64 13.05 30.44
N THR A 480 19.68 12.73 29.66
CA THR A 480 20.85 13.59 29.50
C THR A 480 20.88 14.22 28.11
N PRO A 481 20.55 15.51 27.96
CA PRO A 481 20.54 16.17 26.65
C PRO A 481 21.93 16.22 26.03
N VAL A 482 22.07 15.69 24.81
CA VAL A 482 23.29 15.79 24.01
C VAL A 482 23.02 16.59 22.74
N VAL A 483 23.64 17.76 22.64
CA VAL A 483 23.66 18.61 21.45
C VAL A 483 25.08 18.62 20.90
N GLY A 484 25.25 18.19 19.64
CA GLY A 484 26.55 18.02 19.00
C GLY A 484 26.83 19.06 17.91
N ASP A 485 28.12 19.26 17.64
CA ASP A 485 28.62 20.11 16.57
C ASP A 485 28.33 19.47 15.21
N LEU A 486 27.97 20.28 14.20
CA LEU A 486 27.39 19.77 12.94
C LEU A 486 28.37 19.53 11.79
N LEU A 487 29.41 20.35 11.66
CA LEU A 487 30.32 20.35 10.50
C LEU A 487 31.73 20.05 10.99
N ILE A 488 31.95 18.80 11.42
CA ILE A 488 33.25 18.34 11.91
C ILE A 488 33.95 17.54 10.82
N SER A 489 35.23 17.81 10.65
CA SER A 489 36.19 16.97 9.93
C SER A 489 37.51 17.06 10.68
N THR A 490 37.90 16.01 11.40
CA THR A 490 39.08 16.02 12.27
C THR A 490 39.65 14.61 12.46
N GLU A 491 40.75 14.51 13.20
CA GLU A 491 41.33 13.25 13.65
C GLU A 491 41.15 13.10 15.17
N ILE A 492 40.74 11.91 15.61
CA ILE A 492 40.66 11.56 17.04
C ILE A 492 41.47 10.27 17.24
N GLN A 493 42.57 10.36 18.00
CA GLN A 493 43.44 9.21 18.31
C GLN A 493 43.85 8.39 17.07
N GLY A 494 44.25 9.04 15.98
CA GLY A 494 44.64 8.36 14.74
C GLY A 494 43.48 7.96 13.82
N ILE A 495 42.23 8.21 14.22
CA ILE A 495 41.03 7.90 13.43
C ILE A 495 40.51 9.18 12.78
N GLN A 496 40.56 9.23 11.46
CA GLN A 496 39.94 10.29 10.67
C GLN A 496 38.41 10.17 10.78
N VAL A 497 37.74 11.27 11.12
CA VAL A 497 36.30 11.31 11.32
C VAL A 497 35.66 12.55 10.71
N LYS A 498 34.40 12.39 10.28
CA LYS A 498 33.52 13.49 9.89
C LYS A 498 32.15 13.33 10.53
N THR A 499 31.42 14.41 10.75
CA THR A 499 29.98 14.29 11.08
C THR A 499 29.21 13.69 9.92
N ALA A 500 28.11 12.99 10.22
CA ALA A 500 27.22 12.43 9.20
C ALA A 500 26.70 13.50 8.22
N LEU A 501 26.42 14.72 8.71
CA LEU A 501 26.02 15.83 7.84
C LEU A 501 27.10 16.20 6.82
N GLN A 502 28.37 16.20 7.24
CA GLN A 502 29.51 16.50 6.38
C GLN A 502 29.79 15.38 5.35
N ILE A 503 29.26 14.17 5.54
CA ILE A 503 29.34 13.09 4.54
C ILE A 503 28.40 13.36 3.36
N VAL A 504 27.25 14.00 3.62
CA VAL A 504 26.24 14.32 2.60
C VAL A 504 26.64 15.56 1.78
N TYR A 505 27.55 16.38 2.31
CA TYR A 505 27.98 17.66 1.75
C TYR A 505 29.12 17.58 0.73
#